data_AF-A0A7V9ZRS6-F1
#
_entry.id   AF-A0A7V9ZRS6-F1
#
_cell.length_a   1.000
_cell.length_b   1.000
_cell.length_c   1.000
_cell.angle_alpha   90.00
_cell.angle_beta   90.00
_cell.angle_gamma   90.00
#
_symmetry.space_group_name_H-M   'P 1'
#
loop_
_entity.id
_entity.type
_entity.pdbx_description
1 polymer ?
#
loop_
_entity_poly.entity_id
_entity_poly.type
_entity_poly.pdbx_seq_one_letter_code
_entity_poly.pdbx_strand_id
1 'polypeptide(L)'
;MKNSLLQPIKNFLAVSVLIILFFALFSTKIQAQETVDKTVATVSDGVRTELITYSDLVWQLALQPNAPIAPPTSEALNQALQQIINLRLFALEAQRLPRLAPTKIETETEIKRILKLFPTTAEFESRLKFVGFKSVDDSNFVRMMEQRIAIEKYLDFRFRSFAVITPEDEAKHY
;
A
#
# COMPACT_ATOMS: atom_id res chain seq x y z
N MET A 1 14.88 75.76 -18.76
CA MET A 1 14.68 74.51 -19.54
C MET A 1 15.43 73.32 -18.93
N LYS A 2 15.10 72.87 -17.70
CA LYS A 2 15.83 71.75 -17.04
C LYS A 2 14.97 70.58 -16.55
N ASN A 3 13.65 70.62 -16.74
CA ASN A 3 12.73 69.63 -16.15
C ASN A 3 12.31 68.48 -17.09
N SER A 4 12.71 68.49 -18.36
CA SER A 4 12.21 67.53 -19.36
C SER A 4 12.97 66.18 -19.37
N LEU A 5 14.22 66.13 -18.88
CA LEU A 5 15.07 64.92 -18.95
C LEU A 5 14.93 63.98 -17.74
N LEU A 6 14.25 64.40 -16.67
CA LEU A 6 14.07 63.60 -15.44
C LEU A 6 12.73 62.83 -15.40
N GLN A 7 11.79 63.13 -16.30
CA GLN A 7 10.53 62.40 -16.42
C GLN A 7 10.67 60.92 -16.88
N PRO A 8 11.48 60.57 -17.89
CA PRO A 8 11.53 59.19 -18.36
C PRO A 8 12.14 58.24 -17.32
N ILE A 9 13.10 58.71 -16.52
CA ILE A 9 13.75 57.93 -15.45
C ILE A 9 12.78 57.66 -14.29
N LYS A 10 11.98 58.66 -13.91
CA LYS A 10 10.93 58.49 -12.88
C LYS A 10 9.83 57.52 -13.34
N ASN A 11 9.46 57.56 -14.62
CA ASN A 11 8.49 56.64 -15.18
C ASN A 11 9.02 55.20 -15.23
N PHE A 12 10.30 55.01 -15.53
CA PHE A 12 10.93 53.69 -15.52
C PHE A 12 10.98 53.09 -14.11
N LEU A 13 11.40 53.89 -13.12
CA LEU A 13 11.40 53.49 -11.70
C LEU A 13 9.99 53.18 -11.19
N ALA A 14 8.99 54.00 -11.55
CA ALA A 14 7.61 53.77 -11.16
C ALA A 14 7.06 52.46 -11.75
N VAL A 15 7.38 52.16 -13.02
CA VAL A 15 6.99 50.90 -13.67
C VAL A 15 7.69 49.71 -13.01
N SER A 16 8.98 49.81 -12.68
CA SER A 16 9.70 48.75 -11.97
C SER A 16 9.10 48.45 -10.60
N VAL A 17 8.76 49.49 -9.83
CA VAL A 17 8.11 49.34 -8.51
C VAL A 17 6.73 48.70 -8.66
N LEU A 18 5.96 49.08 -9.68
CA LEU A 18 4.63 48.50 -9.93
C LEU A 18 4.70 47.02 -10.31
N ILE A 19 5.70 46.62 -11.11
CA ILE A 19 5.94 45.22 -11.47
C ILE A 19 6.35 44.39 -10.24
N ILE A 20 7.22 44.92 -9.39
CA ILE A 20 7.62 44.24 -8.14
C ILE A 20 6.43 44.09 -7.19
N LEU A 21 5.59 45.13 -7.06
CA LEU A 21 4.38 45.08 -6.25
C LEU A 21 3.38 44.06 -6.80
N PHE A 22 3.26 43.97 -8.13
CA PHE A 22 2.45 42.97 -8.81
C PHE A 22 2.94 41.55 -8.50
N PHE A 23 4.23 41.26 -8.64
CA PHE A 23 4.78 39.94 -8.30
C PHE A 23 4.66 39.60 -6.80
N ALA A 24 4.78 40.58 -5.91
CA ALA A 24 4.57 40.37 -4.47
C ALA A 24 3.10 40.03 -4.13
N LEU A 25 2.14 40.61 -4.86
CA LEU A 25 0.71 40.30 -4.71
C LEU A 25 0.33 38.91 -5.29
N PHE A 26 1.10 38.38 -6.23
CA PHE A 26 0.93 37.03 -6.80
C PHE A 26 1.75 35.94 -6.10
N SER A 27 2.29 36.21 -4.91
CA SER A 27 2.88 35.16 -4.05
C SER A 27 1.76 34.28 -3.48
N THR A 28 1.15 33.46 -4.34
CA THR A 28 0.28 32.38 -3.92
C THR A 28 1.09 31.44 -3.05
N LYS A 29 0.53 31.08 -1.89
CA LYS A 29 1.09 30.01 -1.08
C LYS A 29 1.09 28.77 -1.95
N ILE A 30 2.26 28.41 -2.49
CA ILE A 30 2.51 27.09 -3.04
C ILE A 30 2.19 26.15 -1.87
N GLN A 31 1.03 25.50 -1.92
CA GLN A 31 0.78 24.38 -1.03
C GLN A 31 1.88 23.37 -1.34
N ALA A 32 2.81 23.25 -0.39
CA ALA A 32 3.85 22.25 -0.43
C ALA A 32 3.18 20.89 -0.69
N GLN A 33 3.79 20.11 -1.57
CA GLN A 33 3.29 18.81 -1.99
C GLN A 33 3.00 17.94 -0.76
N GLU A 34 1.72 17.67 -0.51
CA GLU A 34 1.29 16.79 0.58
C GLU A 34 1.79 15.38 0.26
N THR A 35 2.61 14.83 1.15
CA THR A 35 3.14 13.47 0.96
C THR A 35 2.01 12.48 1.22
N VAL A 36 1.33 12.06 0.14
CA VAL A 36 0.15 11.18 0.20
C VAL A 36 0.49 9.82 0.82
N ASP A 37 1.68 9.28 0.54
CA ASP A 37 2.17 8.03 1.13
C ASP A 37 3.71 7.98 1.10
N LYS A 38 4.30 7.20 2.00
CA LYS A 38 5.76 7.04 2.13
C LYS A 38 6.19 5.70 1.54
N THR A 39 7.22 5.74 0.70
CA THR A 39 7.93 4.53 0.28
C THR A 39 8.67 3.93 1.46
N VAL A 40 8.51 2.63 1.68
CA VAL A 40 9.20 1.88 2.73
C VAL A 40 10.30 1.01 2.13
N ALA A 41 9.97 0.25 1.08
CA ALA A 41 10.90 -0.70 0.46
C ALA A 41 10.52 -0.99 -1.00
N THR A 42 11.42 -1.65 -1.71
CA THR A 42 11.18 -2.23 -3.02
C THR A 42 11.53 -3.71 -3.02
N VAL A 43 10.72 -4.54 -3.67
CA VAL A 43 10.94 -5.99 -3.78
C VAL A 43 11.04 -6.37 -5.25
N SER A 44 12.06 -7.14 -5.60
CA SER A 44 12.29 -7.59 -6.97
C SER A 44 12.56 -9.09 -7.04
N ASP A 45 12.07 -9.72 -8.10
CA ASP A 45 12.35 -11.11 -8.48
C ASP A 45 13.46 -11.21 -9.55
N GLY A 46 14.18 -10.11 -9.80
CA GLY A 46 15.20 -9.97 -10.85
C GLY A 46 14.66 -9.53 -12.22
N VAL A 47 13.34 -9.52 -12.43
CA VAL A 47 12.70 -9.11 -13.70
C VAL A 47 11.74 -7.95 -13.48
N ARG A 48 10.93 -8.02 -12.44
CA ARG A 48 9.94 -7.02 -12.04
C ARG A 48 10.31 -6.46 -10.67
N THR A 49 9.88 -5.24 -10.40
CA THR A 49 10.06 -4.58 -9.10
C THR A 49 8.72 -4.03 -8.63
N GLU A 50 8.34 -4.35 -7.41
CA GLU A 50 7.17 -3.82 -6.74
C GLU A 50 7.57 -2.88 -5.59
N LEU A 51 6.78 -1.83 -5.40
CA LEU A 51 6.92 -0.86 -4.31
C LEU A 51 6.13 -1.34 -3.10
N ILE A 52 6.69 -1.17 -1.91
CA ILE A 52 5.97 -1.31 -0.63
C ILE A 52 5.89 0.08 0.00
N THR A 53 4.67 0.51 0.29
CA THR A 53 4.41 1.80 0.95
C THR A 53 4.03 1.63 2.42
N TYR A 54 3.93 2.75 3.14
CA TYR A 54 3.47 2.75 4.52
C TYR A 54 2.01 2.30 4.63
N SER A 55 1.17 2.68 3.65
CA SER A 55 -0.22 2.20 3.56
C SER A 55 -0.30 0.68 3.50
N ASP A 56 0.57 0.03 2.71
CA ASP A 56 0.62 -1.44 2.65
C ASP A 56 0.87 -2.05 4.02
N LEU A 57 1.78 -1.47 4.82
CA LEU A 57 2.08 -1.96 6.17
C LEU A 57 0.87 -1.86 7.09
N VAL A 58 0.21 -0.69 7.12
CA VAL A 58 -0.95 -0.51 8.02
C VAL A 58 -2.16 -1.31 7.56
N TRP A 59 -2.32 -1.54 6.25
CA TRP A 59 -3.32 -2.47 5.72
C TRP A 59 -3.05 -3.91 6.16
N GLN A 60 -1.78 -4.35 6.16
CA GLN A 60 -1.42 -5.66 6.67
C GLN A 60 -1.68 -5.78 8.18
N LEU A 61 -1.36 -4.75 8.96
CA LEU A 61 -1.66 -4.72 10.40
C LEU A 61 -3.17 -4.72 10.68
N ALA A 62 -3.98 -4.09 9.83
CA ALA A 62 -5.44 -4.09 9.90
C ALA A 62 -6.05 -5.50 9.71
N LEU A 63 -5.30 -6.43 9.12
CA LEU A 63 -5.70 -7.84 8.95
C LEU A 63 -5.26 -8.77 10.07
N GLN A 64 -4.47 -8.28 11.03
CA GLN A 64 -4.00 -9.06 12.17
C GLN A 64 -4.78 -8.71 13.44
N PRO A 65 -5.50 -9.65 14.08
CA PRO A 65 -6.16 -9.38 15.34
C PRO A 65 -5.14 -8.95 16.40
N ASN A 66 -5.52 -8.03 17.29
CA ASN A 66 -4.69 -7.49 18.37
C ASN A 66 -3.42 -6.71 17.96
N ALA A 67 -3.12 -6.56 16.67
CA ALA A 67 -1.97 -5.76 16.26
C ALA A 67 -2.21 -4.25 16.54
N PRO A 68 -1.19 -3.51 17.04
CA PRO A 68 -1.32 -2.07 17.25
C PRO A 68 -1.37 -1.36 15.90
N ILE A 69 -2.48 -0.68 15.61
CA ILE A 69 -2.65 0.14 14.38
C ILE A 69 -2.63 1.65 14.65
N ALA A 70 -2.73 2.08 15.91
CA ALA A 70 -2.88 3.48 16.29
C ALA A 70 -2.24 3.82 17.67
N PRO A 71 -0.96 4.23 17.71
CA PRO A 71 0.03 4.16 16.63
C PRO A 71 0.61 2.75 16.48
N PRO A 72 1.06 2.35 15.28
CA PRO A 72 1.76 1.09 15.11
C PRO A 72 3.15 1.15 15.73
N THR A 73 3.59 0.04 16.33
CA THR A 73 4.93 -0.08 16.90
C THR A 73 5.94 -0.41 15.80
N SER A 74 7.22 -0.07 16.02
CA SER A 74 8.28 -0.43 15.06
C SER A 74 8.38 -1.95 14.87
N GLU A 75 8.16 -2.73 15.93
CA GLU A 75 8.15 -4.19 15.85
C GLU A 75 7.01 -4.71 14.95
N ALA A 76 5.79 -4.22 15.16
CA ALA A 76 4.64 -4.58 14.33
C ALA A 76 4.86 -4.19 12.86
N LEU A 77 5.41 -3.00 12.60
CA LEU A 77 5.74 -2.55 11.24
C LEU A 77 6.80 -3.45 10.58
N ASN A 78 7.83 -3.86 11.32
CA ASN A 78 8.86 -4.76 10.80
C ASN A 78 8.30 -6.15 10.50
N GLN A 79 7.43 -6.69 11.36
CA GLN A 79 6.75 -7.96 11.11
C GLN A 79 5.83 -7.87 9.88
N ALA A 80 5.05 -6.80 9.77
CA ALA A 80 4.20 -6.55 8.60
C ALA A 80 5.04 -6.42 7.32
N LEU A 81 6.17 -5.71 7.37
CA LEU A 81 7.08 -5.54 6.23
C LEU A 81 7.62 -6.90 5.77
N GLN A 82 8.11 -7.74 6.68
CA GLN A 82 8.60 -9.08 6.33
C GLN A 82 7.49 -9.95 5.71
N GLN A 83 6.28 -9.89 6.26
CA GLN A 83 5.14 -10.61 5.69
C GLN A 83 4.81 -10.12 4.29
N ILE A 84 4.78 -8.80 4.06
CA ILE A 84 4.50 -8.23 2.74
C ILE A 84 5.62 -8.57 1.76
N ILE A 85 6.89 -8.49 2.14
CA ILE A 85 8.01 -8.89 1.28
C ILE A 85 7.83 -10.32 0.78
N ASN A 86 7.52 -11.26 1.69
CA ASN A 86 7.27 -12.65 1.31
C ASN A 86 6.07 -12.79 0.37
N LEU A 87 4.94 -12.14 0.68
CA LEU A 87 3.75 -12.15 -0.18
C LEU A 87 4.04 -11.56 -1.57
N ARG A 88 4.84 -10.49 -1.66
CA ARG A 88 5.22 -9.83 -2.92
C ARG A 88 6.12 -10.73 -3.75
N LEU A 89 7.13 -11.36 -3.14
CA LEU A 89 7.99 -12.33 -3.83
C LEU A 89 7.17 -13.50 -4.39
N PHE A 90 6.29 -14.09 -3.58
CA PHE A 90 5.43 -15.16 -4.08
C PHE A 90 4.50 -14.67 -5.17
N ALA A 91 3.90 -13.48 -5.05
CA ALA A 91 3.05 -12.92 -6.09
C ALA A 91 3.78 -12.74 -7.42
N LEU A 92 5.02 -12.24 -7.37
CA LEU A 92 5.88 -12.06 -8.56
C LEU A 92 6.20 -13.41 -9.22
N GLU A 93 6.64 -14.40 -8.46
CA GLU A 93 6.90 -15.75 -8.98
C GLU A 93 5.64 -16.37 -9.57
N ALA A 94 4.53 -16.20 -8.87
CA ALA A 94 3.27 -16.75 -9.29
C ALA A 94 2.80 -16.13 -10.62
N GLN A 95 3.06 -14.85 -10.89
CA GLN A 95 2.72 -14.18 -12.16
C GLN A 95 3.46 -14.76 -13.38
N ARG A 96 4.52 -15.55 -13.19
CA ARG A 96 5.29 -16.16 -14.29
C ARG A 96 4.55 -17.31 -14.98
N LEU A 97 3.52 -17.88 -14.34
CA LEU A 97 2.75 -19.00 -14.87
C LEU A 97 1.35 -18.53 -15.28
N PRO A 98 0.81 -18.98 -16.43
CA PRO A 98 -0.59 -18.77 -16.80
C PRO A 98 -1.51 -19.38 -15.75
N ARG A 99 -2.42 -18.60 -15.19
CA ARG A 99 -3.33 -19.04 -14.14
C ARG A 99 -4.72 -18.47 -14.33
N LEU A 100 -5.70 -19.22 -13.86
CA LEU A 100 -7.07 -18.74 -13.75
C LEU A 100 -7.14 -17.72 -12.61
N ALA A 101 -7.77 -16.59 -12.89
CA ALA A 101 -8.05 -15.60 -11.86
C ALA A 101 -8.93 -16.22 -10.75
N PRO A 102 -8.77 -15.78 -9.48
CA PRO A 102 -9.68 -16.17 -8.41
C PRO A 102 -11.13 -15.85 -8.77
N THR A 103 -12.04 -16.76 -8.43
CA THR A 103 -13.47 -16.54 -8.59
C THR A 103 -14.02 -15.73 -7.42
N LYS A 104 -15.19 -15.11 -7.61
CA LYS A 104 -15.87 -14.38 -6.53
C LYS A 104 -16.13 -15.24 -5.29
N ILE A 105 -16.49 -16.51 -5.48
CA ILE A 105 -16.76 -17.47 -4.40
C ILE A 105 -15.48 -17.73 -3.59
N GLU A 106 -14.33 -17.86 -4.25
CA GLU A 106 -13.05 -18.03 -3.58
C GLU A 106 -12.69 -16.79 -2.78
N THR A 107 -12.90 -15.60 -3.34
CA THR A 107 -12.67 -14.33 -2.63
C THR A 107 -13.55 -14.19 -1.40
N GLU A 108 -14.86 -14.47 -1.50
CA GLU A 108 -15.77 -14.45 -0.35
C GLU A 108 -15.37 -15.49 0.71
N THR A 109 -14.85 -16.64 0.29
CA THR A 109 -14.36 -17.68 1.20
C THR A 109 -13.11 -17.24 1.95
N GLU A 110 -12.18 -16.58 1.26
CA GLU A 110 -10.97 -16.02 1.87
C GLU A 110 -11.30 -14.90 2.86
N ILE A 111 -12.23 -14.01 2.51
CA ILE A 111 -12.71 -12.96 3.43
C ILE A 111 -13.30 -13.60 4.68
N LYS A 112 -14.15 -14.62 4.54
CA LYS A 112 -14.70 -15.37 5.68
C LYS A 112 -13.61 -16.06 6.51
N ARG A 113 -12.53 -16.54 5.88
CA ARG A 113 -11.38 -17.13 6.58
C ARG A 113 -10.68 -16.10 7.45
N ILE A 114 -10.42 -14.90 6.92
CA ILE A 114 -9.78 -13.81 7.66
C ILE A 114 -10.70 -13.31 8.78
N LEU A 115 -11.99 -13.15 8.52
CA LEU A 115 -12.99 -12.76 9.52
C LEU A 115 -12.96 -13.69 10.76
N LYS A 116 -12.75 -15.00 10.57
CA LYS A 116 -12.65 -15.97 11.68
C LYS A 116 -11.45 -15.75 12.59
N LEU A 117 -10.44 -14.99 12.17
CA LEU A 117 -9.29 -14.64 13.01
C LEU A 117 -9.66 -13.58 14.05
N PHE A 118 -10.74 -12.83 13.83
CA PHE A 118 -11.16 -11.75 14.71
C PHE A 118 -12.20 -12.22 15.73
N PRO A 119 -12.14 -11.72 16.97
CA PRO A 119 -13.16 -11.97 17.99
C PRO A 119 -14.58 -11.63 17.53
N THR A 120 -14.74 -10.55 16.76
CA THR A 120 -16.03 -10.12 16.21
C THR A 120 -15.89 -9.50 14.82
N THR A 121 -16.96 -9.58 14.01
CA THR A 121 -17.05 -8.89 12.73
C THR A 121 -16.92 -7.37 12.87
N ALA A 122 -17.50 -6.80 13.94
CA ALA A 122 -17.46 -5.36 14.19
C ALA A 122 -16.04 -4.84 14.44
N GLU A 123 -15.21 -5.61 15.15
CA GLU A 123 -13.79 -5.29 15.34
C GLU A 123 -13.05 -5.26 14.00
N PHE A 124 -13.24 -6.30 13.18
CA PHE A 124 -12.63 -6.36 11.86
C PHE A 124 -13.03 -5.17 10.98
N GLU A 125 -14.32 -4.87 10.87
CA GLU A 125 -14.81 -3.73 10.08
C GLU A 125 -14.28 -2.39 10.60
N SER A 126 -14.18 -2.22 11.93
CA SER A 126 -13.62 -1.02 12.53
C SER A 126 -12.17 -0.82 12.12
N ARG A 127 -11.36 -1.89 12.11
CA ARG A 127 -9.95 -1.85 11.70
C ARG A 127 -9.78 -1.58 10.21
N LEU A 128 -10.64 -2.16 9.36
CA LEU A 128 -10.64 -1.86 7.92
C LEU A 128 -10.95 -0.38 7.65
N LYS A 129 -12.01 0.15 8.30
CA LYS A 129 -12.39 1.57 8.17
C LYS A 129 -11.29 2.49 8.66
N PHE A 130 -10.62 2.13 9.75
CA PHE A 130 -9.53 2.92 10.32
C PHE A 130 -8.39 3.17 9.32
N VAL A 131 -8.08 2.18 8.47
CA VAL A 131 -7.00 2.28 7.47
C VAL A 131 -7.49 2.70 6.08
N GLY A 132 -8.75 3.15 5.98
CA GLY A 132 -9.29 3.78 4.77
C GLY A 132 -10.09 2.87 3.83
N PHE A 133 -10.33 1.60 4.18
CA PHE A 133 -11.23 0.75 3.39
C PHE A 133 -12.69 1.09 3.67
N LYS A 134 -13.53 1.10 2.63
CA LYS A 134 -14.98 1.38 2.78
C LYS A 134 -15.72 0.20 3.41
N SER A 135 -15.41 -1.02 2.95
CA SER A 135 -15.99 -2.28 3.40
C SER A 135 -15.13 -3.45 2.93
N VAL A 136 -15.59 -4.67 3.19
CA VAL A 136 -15.01 -5.90 2.62
C VAL A 136 -15.17 -6.02 1.09
N ASP A 137 -15.97 -5.15 0.48
CA ASP A 137 -16.17 -5.09 -0.98
C ASP A 137 -15.31 -3.99 -1.63
N ASP A 138 -14.50 -3.27 -0.84
CA ASP A 138 -13.58 -2.27 -1.38
C ASP A 138 -12.63 -2.91 -2.40
N SER A 139 -12.48 -2.29 -3.57
CA SER A 139 -11.72 -2.90 -4.68
C SER A 139 -10.25 -3.15 -4.34
N ASN A 140 -9.64 -2.32 -3.49
CA ASN A 140 -8.27 -2.55 -3.05
C ASN A 140 -8.20 -3.75 -2.11
N PHE A 141 -9.15 -3.85 -1.18
CA PHE A 141 -9.23 -4.98 -0.26
C PHE A 141 -9.50 -6.30 -1.01
N VAL A 142 -10.46 -6.31 -1.92
CA VAL A 142 -10.77 -7.45 -2.80
C VAL A 142 -9.53 -7.90 -3.57
N ARG A 143 -8.80 -6.96 -4.19
CA ARG A 143 -7.56 -7.26 -4.91
C ARG A 143 -6.49 -7.88 -4.00
N MET A 144 -6.39 -7.45 -2.74
CA MET A 144 -5.48 -8.09 -1.78
C MET A 144 -5.87 -9.54 -1.50
N MET A 145 -7.18 -9.83 -1.38
CA MET A 145 -7.67 -11.19 -1.17
C MET A 145 -7.40 -12.08 -2.38
N GLU A 146 -7.65 -11.56 -3.58
CA GLU A 146 -7.34 -12.25 -4.84
C GLU A 146 -5.85 -12.58 -4.95
N GLN A 147 -4.97 -11.64 -4.59
CA GLN A 147 -3.52 -11.87 -4.57
C GLN A 147 -3.14 -12.98 -3.60
N ARG A 148 -3.73 -13.03 -2.40
CA ARG A 148 -3.51 -14.13 -1.43
C ARG A 148 -3.93 -15.48 -1.99
N ILE A 149 -5.13 -15.58 -2.56
CA ILE A 149 -5.63 -16.81 -3.18
C ILE A 149 -4.71 -17.26 -4.32
N ALA A 150 -4.25 -16.32 -5.15
CA ALA A 150 -3.32 -16.61 -6.23
C ALA A 150 -2.00 -17.17 -5.70
N ILE A 151 -1.46 -16.62 -4.60
CA ILE A 151 -0.25 -17.12 -3.95
C ILE A 151 -0.49 -18.55 -3.42
N GLU A 152 -1.58 -18.78 -2.70
CA GLU A 152 -1.90 -20.09 -2.12
C GLU A 152 -2.01 -21.17 -3.21
N LYS A 153 -2.72 -20.88 -4.31
CA LYS A 153 -2.81 -21.79 -5.47
C LYS A 153 -1.45 -22.06 -6.10
N TYR A 154 -0.58 -21.05 -6.17
CA TYR A 154 0.76 -21.23 -6.70
C TYR A 154 1.60 -22.13 -5.80
N LEU A 155 1.57 -21.93 -4.49
CA LEU A 155 2.32 -22.75 -3.54
C LEU A 155 1.83 -24.20 -3.58
N ASP A 156 0.51 -24.41 -3.57
CA ASP A 156 -0.08 -25.75 -3.70
C ASP A 156 0.38 -26.43 -5.00
N PHE A 157 0.25 -25.76 -6.15
CA PHE A 157 0.75 -26.29 -7.43
C PHE A 157 2.25 -26.60 -7.39
N ARG A 158 3.06 -25.70 -6.82
CA ARG A 158 4.53 -25.80 -6.86
C ARG A 158 5.10 -26.86 -5.93
N PHE A 159 4.42 -27.14 -4.81
CA PHE A 159 4.95 -27.99 -3.74
C PHE A 159 4.17 -29.28 -3.51
N ARG A 160 2.90 -29.38 -3.95
CA ARG A 160 2.07 -30.59 -3.74
C ARG A 160 2.75 -31.85 -4.25
N SER A 161 3.42 -31.80 -5.40
CA SER A 161 4.12 -32.95 -5.98
C SER A 161 5.41 -33.34 -5.25
N PHE A 162 5.91 -32.49 -4.35
CA PHE A 162 7.15 -32.71 -3.61
C PHE A 162 6.92 -33.18 -2.16
N ALA A 163 5.68 -33.18 -1.69
CA ALA A 163 5.32 -33.71 -0.37
C ALA A 163 5.15 -35.24 -0.44
N VAL A 164 6.06 -35.98 0.19
CA VAL A 164 5.96 -37.43 0.37
C VAL A 164 5.75 -37.71 1.84
N ILE A 165 4.62 -38.35 2.18
CA ILE A 165 4.33 -38.81 3.55
C ILE A 165 4.72 -40.28 3.62
N THR A 166 5.64 -40.63 4.52
CA THR A 166 6.07 -42.01 4.72
C THR A 166 5.20 -42.72 5.76
N PRO A 167 5.12 -44.06 5.75
CA PRO A 167 4.48 -44.81 6.83
C PRO A 167 5.06 -44.51 8.21
N GLU A 168 6.37 -44.21 8.30
CA GLU A 168 7.00 -43.79 9.56
C GLU A 168 6.49 -42.43 10.06
N ASP A 169 6.23 -41.49 9.14
CA ASP A 169 5.63 -40.20 9.49
C ASP A 169 4.21 -40.37 10.05
N GLU A 170 3.40 -41.25 9.47
CA GLU A 170 2.04 -41.53 9.95
C GLU A 170 2.05 -42.12 11.37
N ALA A 171 2.91 -43.12 11.62
CA ALA A 171 3.01 -43.81 12.93
C ALA A 171 3.51 -42.92 14.08
N LYS A 172 4.09 -41.75 13.78
CA LYS A 172 4.51 -40.77 14.78
C LYS A 172 3.34 -39.91 15.29
N HIS A 173 2.28 -39.81 14.49
CA HIS A 173 1.16 -38.90 14.73
C HIS A 173 -0.17 -39.61 15.06
N TYR A 174 -0.25 -40.92 14.81
CA TYR A 174 -1.37 -41.81 15.14
C TYR A 174 -0.88 -43.06 15.87
#